data_AF-A0A6A1TH04-F1
#
_entry.id   AF-A0A6A1TH04-F1
#
_cell.length_a   1.000
_cell.length_b   1.000
_cell.length_c   1.000
_cell.angle_alpha   90.00
_cell.angle_beta   90.00
_cell.angle_gamma   90.00
#
_symmetry.space_group_name_H-M   'P 1'
#
loop_
_entity.id
_entity.type
_entity.pdbx_description
1 polymer ?
#
loop_
_entity_poly.entity_id
_entity_poly.type
_entity_poly.pdbx_seq_one_letter_code
_entity_poly.pdbx_strand_id
1 'polypeptide(L)' 'MTHDEMTIAEVLKDPLIRQMMRADRVSLREMKKLLREAEGGQRLLKKTRPSPEAAGSACATPSGRQSLPMLPSISLAATG' A
#
# COMPACT_ATOMS: atom_id res chain seq x y z
N MET A 1 -11.83 -13.24 26.65
CA MET A 1 -10.72 -12.28 26.62
C MET A 1 -11.18 -11.12 25.75
N THR A 2 -11.73 -10.05 26.32
CA THR A 2 -12.06 -8.81 25.59
C THR A 2 -10.75 -8.05 25.39
N HIS A 3 -10.35 -7.82 24.14
CA HIS A 3 -9.19 -6.99 23.86
C HIS A 3 -9.57 -5.54 24.16
N ASP A 4 -8.89 -4.91 25.12
CA ASP A 4 -8.92 -3.46 25.27
C ASP A 4 -8.29 -2.84 24.03
N GLU A 5 -9.13 -2.49 23.06
CA GLU A 5 -8.69 -1.84 21.83
C GLU A 5 -8.18 -0.44 22.15
N MET A 6 -6.87 -0.24 22.02
CA MET A 6 -6.27 1.08 22.14
C MET A 6 -6.66 1.94 20.94
N THR A 7 -6.98 3.19 21.22
CA THR A 7 -7.18 4.17 20.15
C THR A 7 -5.85 4.44 19.46
N ILE A 8 -5.89 4.76 18.17
CA ILE A 8 -4.67 5.13 17.43
C ILE A 8 -3.94 6.31 18.08
N ALA A 9 -4.67 7.20 18.76
CA ALA A 9 -4.11 8.33 19.49
C ALA A 9 -3.30 7.91 20.73
N GLU A 10 -3.65 6.79 21.37
CA GLU A 10 -2.90 6.20 22.47
C GLU A 10 -1.69 5.44 21.97
N VAL A 11 -1.85 4.71 20.87
CA VAL A 11 -0.74 4.04 20.16
C VAL A 11 0.35 5.07 19.78
N LEU A 12 -0.02 6.25 19.29
CA LEU A 12 0.96 7.31 18.97
C LEU A 12 1.66 7.92 20.21
N LYS A 13 1.20 7.62 21.43
CA LYS A 13 1.89 7.99 22.68
C LYS A 13 2.88 6.92 23.14
N ASP A 14 2.97 5.78 22.46
CA ASP A 14 3.93 4.74 22.79
C ASP A 14 5.39 5.24 22.57
N PRO A 15 6.32 4.97 23.50
CA PRO A 15 7.71 5.40 23.38
C PRO A 15 8.42 4.86 22.14
N LEU A 16 8.21 3.59 21.79
CA LEU A 16 8.84 2.95 20.63
C LEU A 16 8.28 3.52 19.33
N ILE A 17 6.96 3.72 19.27
CA ILE A 17 6.34 4.32 18.09
C ILE A 17 6.84 5.75 17.87
N ARG A 18 6.96 6.56 18.93
CA ARG A 18 7.56 7.90 18.80
C ARG A 18 9.02 7.84 18.36
N GLN A 19 9.77 6.84 18.79
CA GLN A 19 11.16 6.66 18.38
C GLN A 19 11.25 6.36 16.88
N MET A 20 10.43 5.44 16.38
CA MET A 20 10.33 5.12 14.95
C MET A 20 9.94 6.35 14.13
N MET A 21 8.91 7.09 14.55
CA MET A 21 8.52 8.33 13.86
C MET A 21 9.65 9.36 13.79
N ARG A 22 10.45 9.50 14.85
CA ARG A 22 11.62 10.39 14.86
C ARG A 22 12.70 9.90 13.89
N ALA A 23 12.96 8.60 13.84
CA ALA A 23 13.91 8.00 12.91
C ALA A 23 13.49 8.26 11.45
N ASP A 24 12.19 8.18 11.18
CA ASP A 24 11.60 8.39 9.85
C ASP A 24 11.30 9.87 9.54
N ARG A 25 11.64 10.79 10.45
CA ARG A 25 11.35 12.23 10.37
C ARG A 25 9.87 12.58 10.13
N VAL A 26 8.96 11.72 10.61
CA VAL A 26 7.51 11.95 10.53
C VAL A 26 7.04 12.70 11.76
N SER A 27 6.41 13.85 11.57
CA SER A 27 5.85 14.61 12.68
C SER A 27 4.49 14.05 13.14
N LEU A 28 4.17 14.25 14.42
CA LEU A 28 2.87 13.85 14.98
C LEU A 28 1.70 14.59 14.30
N ARG A 29 1.96 15.82 13.80
CA ARG A 29 0.99 16.61 13.06
C ARG A 29 0.66 16.01 11.70
N GLU A 30 1.67 15.55 10.96
CA GLU A 30 1.49 14.87 9.67
C GLU A 30 0.77 13.55 9.84
N MET A 31 1.18 12.74 10.82
CA MET A 31 0.50 11.47 11.11
C MET A 31 -0.99 11.68 11.44
N LYS A 32 -1.31 12.67 12.28
CA LYS A 32 -2.71 13.03 12.58
C LYS A 32 -3.49 13.50 11.35
N LYS A 33 -2.84 14.17 10.40
CA LYS A 33 -3.47 14.61 9.15
C LYS A 33 -3.81 13.40 8.28
N LEU A 34 -2.85 12.50 8.09
CA LEU A 34 -3.03 11.27 7.30
C LEU A 34 -4.14 10.38 7.87
N LEU A 35 -4.20 10.21 9.19
CA LEU A 35 -5.25 9.43 9.84
C LEU A 35 -6.64 10.01 9.60
N ARG A 36 -6.81 11.34 9.71
CA ARG A 36 -8.08 12.01 9.37
C ARG A 36 -8.46 11.87 7.91
N GLU A 37 -7.49 12.01 7.01
CA GLU A 37 -7.71 11.84 5.57
C GLU A 37 -8.14 10.40 5.25
N ALA A 38 -7.50 9.40 5.89
CA ALA A 38 -7.86 8.00 5.75
C ALA A 38 -9.25 7.70 6.32
N GLU A 39 -9.63 8.27 7.46
CA GLU A 39 -10.99 8.15 8.00
C GLU A 39 -12.05 8.72 7.05
N GLY A 40 -11.77 9.87 6.43
CA GLY A 40 -12.64 10.49 5.43
C GLY A 40 -12.75 9.66 4.14
N GLY A 41 -11.63 9.17 3.62
CA GLY A 41 -11.57 8.35 2.40
C GLY A 41 -12.13 6.94 2.55
N GLN A 42 -11.96 6.32 3.72
CA GLN A 42 -12.51 4.98 4.01
C GLN A 42 -14.04 4.95 3.97
N ARG A 43 -14.71 6.03 4.33
CA ARG A 43 -16.18 6.12 4.19
C ARG A 43 -16.63 6.05 2.73
N LEU A 44 -15.82 6.58 1.80
CA LEU A 44 -16.09 6.53 0.37
C LEU A 44 -15.84 5.12 -0.21
N LEU A 45 -14.71 4.50 0.14
CA LEU A 45 -14.34 3.15 -0.30
C LEU A 45 -15.28 2.04 0.20
N LYS A 46 -15.88 2.22 1.39
CA LYS A 46 -16.89 1.28 1.93
C LYS A 46 -18.21 1.28 1.15
N LYS A 47 -18.49 2.30 0.33
CA LYS A 47 -19.66 2.34 -0.56
C LYS A 47 -19.45 1.51 -1.84
N THR A 48 -18.22 1.18 -2.18
CA THR A 48 -17.86 0.56 -3.47
C THR A 48 -17.36 -0.87 -3.37
N ARG A 49 -17.47 -1.53 -2.22
CA ARG A 49 -17.06 -2.94 -2.10
C ARG A 49 -18.23 -3.85 -2.48
N PRO A 50 -18.27 -4.45 -3.69
CA PRO A 50 -19.16 -5.58 -3.94
C PRO A 50 -18.77 -6.70 -2.97
N SER A 51 -19.79 -7.28 -2.32
CA SER A 51 -19.65 -8.41 -1.40
C SER A 51 -18.89 -9.56 -2.09
N PRO A 52 -17.90 -10.19 -1.46
CA PRO A 52 -17.35 -11.45 -1.95
C PRO A 52 -18.30 -12.57 -1.50
N GLU A 53 -19.45 -12.69 -2.16
CA GLU A 53 -20.29 -13.87 -2.01
C GLU A 53 -20.71 -14.38 -3.38
N ALA A 54 -20.44 -15.68 -3.60
CA ALA A 54 -20.93 -16.53 -4.68
C ALA A 54 -20.45 -16.29 -6.12
N ALA A 55 -19.25 -16.77 -6.46
CA ALA A 55 -18.93 -17.54 -7.67
C ALA A 55 -17.43 -17.91 -7.60
N GLY A 56 -17.01 -19.16 -7.42
CA GLY A 56 -17.42 -20.29 -8.23
C GLY A 56 -16.66 -20.25 -9.56
N SER A 57 -15.46 -20.85 -9.58
CA SER A 57 -14.80 -21.45 -10.76
C SER A 57 -14.44 -20.54 -11.95
N ALA A 58 -13.14 -20.27 -12.11
CA ALA A 58 -12.41 -20.68 -13.32
C ALA A 58 -10.91 -20.40 -13.16
N CYS A 59 -10.12 -21.47 -13.08
CA CYS A 59 -8.69 -21.43 -13.37
C CYS A 59 -8.49 -21.13 -14.87
N ALA A 60 -8.27 -19.87 -15.22
CA ALA A 60 -7.80 -19.52 -16.55
C ALA A 60 -6.26 -19.53 -16.56
N THR A 61 -5.69 -20.61 -17.08
CA THR A 61 -4.28 -20.72 -17.47
C THR A 61 -3.95 -19.67 -18.54
N PRO A 62 -2.85 -18.91 -18.46
CA PRO A 62 -2.24 -18.35 -19.65
C PRO A 62 -1.24 -19.38 -20.22
N SER A 63 -1.78 -20.27 -21.07
CA SER A 63 -0.98 -20.97 -22.09
C SER A 63 -0.77 -19.99 -23.23
N GLY A 64 0.48 -19.63 -23.51
CA GLY A 64 0.80 -18.69 -24.57
C GLY A 64 2.24 -18.18 -24.53
N ARG A 65 3.20 -19.08 -24.82
CA ARG A 65 4.45 -18.66 -25.48
C ARG A 65 4.07 -17.79 -26.67
N GLN A 66 4.70 -16.63 -26.91
CA GLN A 66 5.22 -16.16 -28.22
C GLN A 66 5.94 -14.79 -28.10
N SER A 67 7.16 -14.79 -28.65
CA SER A 67 8.03 -13.72 -29.18
C SER A 67 8.32 -12.44 -28.39
N LEU A 68 9.57 -12.33 -27.92
CA LEU A 68 10.28 -11.07 -27.70
C LEU A 68 10.59 -10.41 -29.05
N PRO A 69 10.21 -9.15 -29.32
CA PRO A 69 10.82 -8.40 -30.41
C PRO A 69 12.24 -7.97 -30.02
N MET A 70 13.19 -8.45 -30.82
CA MET A 70 14.61 -8.15 -30.77
C MET A 70 14.85 -6.64 -30.97
N LEU A 71 15.40 -5.97 -29.95
CA LEU A 71 15.86 -4.58 -30.09
C LEU A 71 17.32 -4.58 -30.60
N PRO A 72 17.66 -3.79 -31.64
CA PRO A 72 19.04 -3.68 -32.10
C PRO A 72 19.88 -2.91 -31.07
N SER A 73 21.00 -3.50 -30.66
CA SER A 73 22.03 -2.85 -29.86
C SER A 73 22.71 -1.76 -30.67
N ILE A 74 22.36 -0.49 -30.45
CA ILE A 74 23.19 0.62 -30.90
C ILE A 74 24.30 0.85 -29.87
N SER A 75 25.50 0.34 -30.17
CA SER A 75 26.70 0.66 -29.40
C SER A 75 27.21 2.02 -29.87
N LEU A 76 26.96 3.05 -29.06
CA LEU A 76 27.53 4.39 -29.22
C LEU A 76 28.80 4.44 -28.36
N ALA A 77 29.96 4.29 -28.99
CA ALA A 77 31.24 4.57 -28.34
C ALA A 77 32.04 5.54 -29.22
N ALA A 78 32.01 6.79 -28.78
CA ALA A 78 32.88 7.86 -29.21
C ALA A 78 34.28 7.68 -28.59
N THR A 79 35.27 8.31 -29.23
CA THR A 79 36.55 8.80 -28.70
C THR A 79 37.78 7.91 -28.93
N GLY A 80 38.77 8.48 -29.64
CA GLY A 80 40.14 7.99 -29.75
C GLY A 80 40.78 8.36 -31.08
#